data_AF-A0A1I0CRV2-F1
#
_entry.id   AF-A0A1I0CRV2-F1
#
_cell.length_a   1.000
_cell.length_b   1.000
_cell.length_c   1.000
_cell.angle_alpha   90.00
_cell.angle_beta   90.00
_cell.angle_gamma   90.00
#
_symmetry.space_group_name_H-M   'P 1'
#
loop_
_entity.id
_entity.type
_entity.pdbx_description
1 polymer ?
#
loop_
_entity_poly.entity_id
_entity_poly.type
_entity_poly.pdbx_seq_one_letter_code
_entity_poly.pdbx_strand_id
1 'polypeptide(L)'
;MYQRQEIFNIIELFTSQKLINFYTKIFENLDLSILPDKIPSKYGPNGYSQHALFRAFIVMKCEKFAKITDLKDFLENNLIIAHLCGFNILKPLPSYSVFQRFIKKLSNSYLKEIMKNQVNILKEL
;
A
#
# COMPACT_ATOMS: atom_id res chain seq x y z
N MET A 1 35.96 2.39 -3.47
CA MET A 1 35.11 2.54 -2.28
C MET A 1 33.63 2.82 -2.59
N TYR A 2 33.25 3.13 -3.85
CA TYR A 2 31.86 3.41 -4.25
C TYR A 2 31.00 2.18 -4.59
N GLN A 3 31.60 1.07 -5.06
CA GLN A 3 30.84 -0.12 -5.51
C GLN A 3 30.09 -0.88 -4.38
N ARG A 4 30.51 -0.72 -3.11
CA ARG A 4 29.85 -1.38 -1.97
C ARG A 4 28.50 -0.77 -1.61
N GLN A 5 28.23 0.48 -1.99
CA GLN A 5 26.96 1.15 -1.68
C GLN A 5 25.84 0.74 -2.65
N GLU A 6 26.17 0.34 -3.88
CA GLU A 6 25.14 -0.05 -4.87
C GLU A 6 24.47 -1.39 -4.56
N ILE A 7 25.16 -2.31 -3.88
CA ILE A 7 24.58 -3.59 -3.47
C ILE A 7 23.39 -3.38 -2.52
N PHE A 8 23.42 -2.34 -1.68
CA PHE A 8 22.31 -1.99 -0.79
C PHE A 8 21.09 -1.42 -1.52
N ASN A 9 21.24 -1.00 -2.78
CA ASN A 9 20.14 -0.48 -3.61
C ASN A 9 19.41 -1.58 -4.39
N ILE A 10 19.86 -2.84 -4.33
CA ILE A 10 19.15 -3.95 -4.94
C ILE A 10 18.01 -4.34 -4.00
N ILE A 11 16.86 -3.70 -4.20
CA ILE A 11 15.63 -3.88 -3.39
C ILE A 11 15.21 -5.36 -3.34
N GLU A 12 15.48 -6.11 -4.41
CA GLU A 12 15.22 -7.54 -4.53
C GLU A 12 16.00 -8.38 -3.51
N LEU A 13 17.15 -7.90 -3.01
CA LEU A 13 17.98 -8.65 -2.08
C LEU A 13 17.39 -8.70 -0.66
N PHE A 14 16.56 -7.72 -0.29
CA PHE A 14 16.06 -7.54 1.08
C PHE A 14 14.60 -7.95 1.28
N THR A 15 13.84 -8.13 0.20
CA THR A 15 12.44 -8.56 0.28
C THR A 15 12.30 -10.04 -0.06
N SER A 16 11.66 -10.80 0.83
CA SER A 16 11.41 -12.22 0.57
C SER A 16 10.51 -12.40 -0.66
N GLN A 17 10.93 -13.22 -1.63
CA GLN A 17 10.11 -13.59 -2.79
C GLN A 17 8.74 -14.14 -2.39
N LYS A 18 8.65 -14.83 -1.25
CA LYS A 18 7.38 -15.33 -0.72
C LYS A 18 6.42 -14.20 -0.35
N LEU A 19 6.91 -13.13 0.29
CA LEU A 19 6.12 -11.95 0.62
C LEU A 19 5.67 -11.21 -0.64
N ILE A 20 6.57 -11.04 -1.61
CA ILE A 20 6.26 -10.41 -2.89
C ILE A 20 5.12 -11.16 -3.59
N ASN A 21 5.25 -12.48 -3.72
CA ASN A 21 4.23 -13.32 -4.35
C ASN A 21 2.89 -13.29 -3.59
N PHE A 22 2.94 -13.21 -2.25
CA PHE A 22 1.74 -13.10 -1.42
C PHE A 22 0.98 -11.80 -1.68
N TYR A 23 1.66 -10.65 -1.61
CA TYR A 23 1.02 -9.35 -1.82
C TYR A 23 0.59 -9.14 -3.27
N THR A 24 1.35 -9.64 -4.24
CA THR A 24 0.97 -9.59 -5.66
C THR A 24 -0.38 -10.28 -5.88
N LYS A 25 -0.53 -11.52 -5.38
CA LYS A 25 -1.81 -12.27 -5.48
C LYS A 25 -2.97 -11.56 -4.78
N ILE A 26 -2.74 -10.93 -3.64
CA ILE A 26 -3.80 -10.17 -2.96
C ILE A 26 -4.22 -8.98 -3.80
N PHE A 27 -3.27 -8.18 -4.30
CA PHE A 27 -3.57 -6.94 -4.99
C PHE A 27 -4.11 -7.12 -6.41
N GLU A 28 -3.76 -8.22 -7.08
CA GLU A 28 -4.35 -8.59 -8.38
C GLU A 28 -5.84 -8.91 -8.28
N ASN A 29 -6.26 -9.52 -7.17
CA ASN A 29 -7.66 -9.94 -6.95
C ASN A 29 -8.48 -8.91 -6.17
N LEU A 30 -7.90 -7.78 -5.80
CA LEU A 30 -8.54 -6.75 -4.98
C LEU A 30 -9.15 -5.67 -5.88
N ASP A 31 -10.48 -5.66 -5.94
CA ASP A 31 -11.21 -4.59 -6.63
C ASP A 31 -11.37 -3.36 -5.71
N LEU A 32 -10.80 -2.24 -6.13
CA LEU A 32 -10.87 -0.94 -5.46
C LEU A 32 -11.64 0.12 -6.27
N SER A 33 -12.36 -0.29 -7.32
CA SER A 33 -13.14 0.61 -8.18
C SER A 33 -14.12 1.50 -7.40
N ILE A 34 -14.66 1.00 -6.29
CA ILE A 34 -15.59 1.71 -5.40
C ILE A 34 -14.92 2.90 -4.71
N LEU A 35 -13.62 2.82 -4.41
CA LEU A 35 -12.89 3.89 -3.74
C LEU A 35 -12.40 4.90 -4.79
N PRO A 36 -12.67 6.21 -4.64
CA PRO A 36 -12.14 7.18 -5.60
C PRO A 36 -10.62 7.27 -5.48
N ASP A 37 -9.88 7.04 -6.57
CA ASP A 37 -8.41 6.98 -6.51
C ASP A 37 -7.77 8.32 -6.12
N LYS A 38 -8.21 9.42 -6.73
CA LYS A 38 -7.75 10.76 -6.40
C LYS A 38 -8.91 11.61 -5.93
N ILE A 39 -8.72 12.27 -4.77
CA ILE A 39 -9.61 13.34 -4.33
C ILE A 39 -9.05 14.62 -4.96
N PRO A 40 -9.76 15.26 -5.90
CA PRO A 40 -9.29 16.51 -6.47
C PRO A 40 -9.18 17.57 -5.37
N SER A 41 -7.99 18.14 -5.21
CA SER A 41 -7.79 19.30 -4.36
C SER A 41 -8.34 20.53 -5.08
N LYS A 42 -9.17 21.32 -4.39
CA LYS A 42 -9.61 22.62 -4.92
C LYS A 42 -8.44 23.62 -5.04
N TYR A 43 -7.43 23.47 -4.18
CA TYR A 43 -6.24 24.31 -4.13
C TYR A 43 -5.03 23.43 -3.82
N GLY A 44 -4.06 23.32 -4.74
CA GLY A 44 -2.78 22.61 -4.56
C GLY A 44 -2.64 21.28 -5.30
N PRO A 45 -1.50 20.56 -5.14
CA PRO A 45 -1.20 19.32 -5.84
C PRO A 45 -2.21 18.21 -5.52
N ASN A 46 -2.49 17.38 -6.53
CA ASN A 46 -3.26 16.15 -6.31
C ASN A 46 -2.53 15.29 -5.27
N GLY A 47 -3.26 14.88 -4.23
CA GLY A 47 -2.71 14.05 -3.15
C GLY A 47 -2.28 12.65 -3.60
N TYR A 48 -1.82 11.84 -2.65
CA TYR A 48 -1.51 10.43 -2.89
C TYR A 48 -2.76 9.65 -3.31
N SER A 49 -2.55 8.62 -4.13
CA SER A 49 -3.58 7.65 -4.54
C SER A 49 -4.21 7.00 -3.31
N GLN A 50 -5.53 7.04 -3.23
CA GLN A 50 -6.28 6.35 -2.18
C GLN A 50 -6.20 4.85 -2.32
N HIS A 51 -6.12 4.34 -3.56
CA HIS A 51 -5.90 2.91 -3.81
C HIS A 51 -4.57 2.46 -3.21
N ALA A 52 -3.51 3.27 -3.39
CA ALA A 52 -2.21 2.96 -2.83
C ALA A 52 -2.17 3.02 -1.29
N LEU A 53 -2.84 4.01 -0.71
CA LEU A 53 -3.01 4.11 0.74
C LEU A 53 -3.84 2.95 1.30
N PHE A 54 -4.84 2.46 0.57
CA PHE A 54 -5.64 1.30 0.97
C PHE A 54 -4.83 0.00 0.92
N ARG A 55 -4.04 -0.21 -0.14
CA ARG A 55 -3.13 -1.37 -0.22
C ARG A 55 -2.10 -1.36 0.91
N ALA A 56 -1.54 -0.19 1.23
CA ALA A 56 -0.66 -0.03 2.40
C ALA A 56 -1.38 -0.32 3.72
N PHE A 57 -2.67 0.03 3.84
CA PHE A 57 -3.48 -0.32 5.00
C PHE A 57 -3.70 -1.84 5.10
N ILE A 58 -3.84 -2.56 3.99
CA ILE A 58 -3.88 -4.03 4.00
C ILE A 58 -2.56 -4.61 4.51
N VAL A 59 -1.41 -4.13 4.00
CA VAL A 59 -0.09 -4.52 4.50
C VAL A 59 0.00 -4.33 6.01
N MET A 60 -0.47 -3.17 6.52
CA MET A 60 -0.49 -2.89 7.94
C MET A 60 -1.26 -3.94 8.75
N LYS A 61 -2.39 -4.42 8.22
CA LYS A 61 -3.22 -5.44 8.87
C LYS A 61 -2.63 -6.84 8.74
N CYS A 62 -2.03 -7.19 7.61
CA CYS A 62 -1.37 -8.47 7.38
C CYS A 62 -0.16 -8.66 8.31
N GLU A 63 0.69 -7.64 8.43
CA GLU A 63 1.87 -7.65 9.31
C GLU A 63 1.55 -7.37 10.78
N LYS A 64 0.28 -7.05 11.09
CA LYS A 64 -0.22 -6.75 12.45
C LYS A 64 0.50 -5.58 13.14
N PHE A 65 0.88 -4.55 12.37
CA PHE A 65 1.50 -3.37 12.94
C PHE A 65 0.55 -2.62 13.88
N ALA A 66 1.05 -2.30 15.08
CA ALA A 66 0.29 -1.53 16.06
C ALA A 66 0.34 -0.03 15.76
N LYS A 67 1.46 0.47 15.20
CA LYS A 67 1.66 1.88 14.90
C LYS A 67 1.83 2.10 13.39
N ILE A 68 1.39 3.28 12.94
CA ILE A 68 1.55 3.70 11.53
C ILE A 68 3.03 4.00 11.21
N THR A 69 3.84 4.34 12.21
CA THR A 69 5.29 4.49 12.05
C THR A 69 5.92 3.17 11.59
N ASP A 70 5.52 2.06 12.22
CA ASP A 70 6.02 0.72 11.89
C ASP A 70 5.68 0.35 10.44
N LEU A 71 4.49 0.74 9.95
CA LEU A 71 4.12 0.59 8.54
C LEU A 71 5.04 1.41 7.62
N LYS A 72 5.29 2.68 7.96
CA LYS A 72 6.14 3.55 7.16
C LYS A 72 7.55 2.98 7.08
N ASP A 73 8.13 2.62 8.21
CA ASP A 73 9.48 2.06 8.30
C ASP A 73 9.57 0.73 7.54
N PHE A 74 8.53 -0.10 7.61
CA PHE A 74 8.45 -1.33 6.82
C PHE A 74 8.46 -1.05 5.30
N LEU A 75 7.66 -0.10 4.82
CA LEU A 75 7.60 0.24 3.40
C LEU A 75 8.89 0.88 2.89
N GLU A 76 9.58 1.67 3.73
CA GLU A 76 10.89 2.24 3.42
C GLU A 76 11.96 1.16 3.29
N ASN A 77 11.90 0.11 4.12
CA ASN A 77 12.81 -1.03 4.05
C ASN A 77 12.46 -2.02 2.92
N ASN A 78 11.19 -2.06 2.48
CA ASN A 78 10.68 -3.02 1.51
C ASN A 78 10.09 -2.29 0.29
N LEU A 79 10.95 -1.63 -0.50
CA LEU A 79 10.51 -0.79 -1.61
C LEU A 79 9.72 -1.54 -2.71
N ILE A 80 9.94 -2.85 -2.91
CA ILE A 80 9.11 -3.65 -3.83
C ILE A 80 7.66 -3.72 -3.32
N ILE A 81 7.45 -3.92 -2.02
CA ILE A 81 6.10 -3.96 -1.44
C ILE A 81 5.46 -2.57 -1.54
N ALA A 82 6.23 -1.50 -1.33
CA ALA A 82 5.75 -0.14 -1.56
C ALA A 82 5.35 0.10 -3.03
N HIS A 83 6.11 -0.45 -3.98
CA HIS A 83 5.77 -0.41 -5.39
C HIS A 83 4.49 -1.20 -5.71
N LEU A 84 4.32 -2.40 -5.16
CA LEU A 84 3.11 -3.22 -5.30
C LEU A 84 1.86 -2.51 -4.73
N CYS A 85 2.04 -1.74 -3.64
CA CYS A 85 0.98 -0.87 -3.15
C CYS A 85 0.61 0.21 -4.18
N GLY A 86 1.46 0.56 -5.13
CA GLY A 86 1.21 1.59 -6.14
C GLY A 86 1.93 2.91 -5.84
N PHE A 87 2.89 2.92 -4.91
CA PHE A 87 3.73 4.08 -4.70
C PHE A 87 4.86 4.14 -5.74
N ASN A 88 5.25 5.37 -6.09
CA ASN A 88 6.43 5.60 -6.90
C ASN A 88 7.67 5.55 -6.00
N ILE A 89 8.50 4.52 -6.15
CA ILE A 89 9.72 4.29 -5.35
C ILE A 89 10.80 5.37 -5.56
N LEU A 90 10.72 6.14 -6.64
CA LEU A 90 11.64 7.25 -6.91
C LEU A 90 11.22 8.54 -6.18
N LYS A 91 10.04 8.55 -5.56
CA LYS A 91 9.49 9.68 -4.82
C LYS A 91 9.40 9.35 -3.33
N PRO A 92 9.41 10.36 -2.45
CA PRO A 92 9.21 10.13 -1.03
C PRO A 92 7.85 9.48 -0.79
N LEU A 93 7.86 8.42 0.03
CA LEU A 93 6.65 7.76 0.49
C LEU A 93 5.75 8.73 1.27
N PRO A 94 4.45 8.43 1.38
CA PRO A 94 3.55 9.26 2.17
C PRO A 94 4.03 9.40 3.61
N SER A 95 3.86 10.59 4.18
CA SER A 95 4.18 10.80 5.58
C SER A 95 3.19 10.05 6.50
N TYR A 96 3.60 9.81 7.75
CA TYR A 96 2.75 9.24 8.80
C TYR A 96 1.37 9.94 8.87
N SER A 97 1.34 11.26 8.75
CA SER A 97 0.10 12.05 8.83
C SER A 97 -0.85 11.73 7.67
N VAL A 98 -0.31 11.47 6.47
CA VAL A 98 -1.13 11.08 5.30
C VAL A 98 -1.81 9.74 5.56
N PHE A 99 -1.07 8.74 6.02
CA PHE A 99 -1.62 7.43 6.39
C PHE A 99 -2.66 7.56 7.51
N GLN A 100 -2.35 8.31 8.58
CA GLN A 100 -3.27 8.52 9.69
C GLN A 100 -4.57 9.20 9.25
N ARG A 101 -4.47 10.23 8.40
CA ARG A 101 -5.64 10.95 7.86
C ARG A 101 -6.48 10.04 6.99
N PHE A 102 -5.86 9.19 6.17
CA PHE A 102 -6.56 8.22 5.34
C PHE A 102 -7.34 7.23 6.20
N ILE A 103 -6.69 6.58 7.17
CA ILE A 103 -7.33 5.59 8.06
C ILE A 103 -8.49 6.21 8.84
N LYS A 104 -8.35 7.44 9.34
CA LYS A 104 -9.43 8.16 10.06
C LYS A 104 -10.62 8.50 9.16
N LYS A 105 -10.39 8.72 7.86
CA LYS A 105 -11.44 9.09 6.89
C LYS A 105 -12.04 7.88 6.18
N LEU A 106 -11.41 6.72 6.27
CA LEU A 106 -11.88 5.50 5.65
C LEU A 106 -13.21 5.07 6.29
N SER A 107 -14.31 5.18 5.54
CA SER A 107 -15.63 4.83 6.05
C SER A 107 -15.80 3.30 6.13
N ASN A 108 -16.58 2.86 7.11
CA ASN A 108 -16.93 1.44 7.25
C ASN A 108 -17.80 0.94 6.08
N SER A 109 -18.51 1.82 5.37
CA SER A 109 -19.29 1.45 4.19
C SER A 109 -18.39 0.91 3.08
N TYR A 110 -17.31 1.62 2.74
CA TYR A 110 -16.35 1.18 1.73
C TYR A 110 -15.71 -0.15 2.10
N LEU A 111 -15.34 -0.34 3.38
CA LEU A 111 -14.78 -1.61 3.85
C LEU A 111 -15.74 -2.78 3.65
N LYS A 112 -17.01 -2.63 4.07
CA LYS A 112 -18.02 -3.68 3.91
C LYS A 112 -18.25 -4.04 2.45
N GLU A 113 -18.25 -3.04 1.57
CA GLU A 113 -18.49 -3.23 0.15
C GLU A 113 -17.32 -3.94 -0.54
N ILE A 114 -16.08 -3.49 -0.28
CA ILE A 114 -14.87 -4.16 -0.77
C ILE A 114 -14.82 -5.62 -0.29
N MET A 115 -15.11 -5.87 1.00
CA MET A 115 -15.16 -7.23 1.54
C MET A 115 -16.25 -8.08 0.88
N LYS A 116 -17.44 -7.52 0.63
CA LYS A 116 -18.53 -8.20 -0.04
C LYS A 116 -18.14 -8.58 -1.47
N ASN A 117 -17.55 -7.65 -2.22
CA ASN A 117 -17.08 -7.91 -3.58
C ASN A 117 -16.02 -9.01 -3.59
N GLN A 118 -15.07 -8.97 -2.66
CA GLN A 118 -14.05 -10.02 -2.55
C GLN A 118 -14.67 -11.40 -2.31
N VAL A 119 -15.64 -11.50 -1.38
CA VAL A 119 -16.33 -12.76 -1.09
C VAL A 119 -17.12 -13.26 -2.30
N ASN A 120 -17.73 -12.37 -3.08
CA ASN A 120 -18.47 -12.76 -4.27
C ASN A 120 -17.54 -13.29 -5.36
N ILE A 121 -16.42 -12.61 -5.63
CA ILE A 121 -15.40 -13.09 -6.59
C ILE A 121 -14.93 -14.49 -6.19
N LEU A 122 -14.71 -14.75 -4.90
CA LEU A 122 -14.29 -16.06 -4.41
C LEU A 122 -15.39 -17.14 -4.44
N LYS A 123 -16.67 -16.76 -4.51
CA LYS A 123 -17.79 -17.71 -4.66
C LYS A 123 -18.04 -18.12 -6.10
N GLU A 124 -17.66 -17.27 -7.05
CA GLU A 124 -17.84 -17.49 -8.48
C GLU A 124 -16.66 -18.28 -9.10
N LEU A 125 -15.55 -18.40 -8.37
CA LEU A 125 -14.40 -19.26 -8.66
C LEU A 125 -14.60 -20.70 -8.16
#